data_AF-X0X6L1-F1
#
_entry.id   AF-X0X6L1-F1
#
_cell.length_a   1.000
_cell.length_b   1.000
_cell.length_c   1.000
_cell.angle_alpha   90.00
_cell.angle_beta   90.00
_cell.angle_gamma   90.00
#
_symmetry.space_group_name_H-M   'P 1'
#
loop_
_entity.id
_entity.type
_entity.pdbx_description
1 polymer ?
#
loop_
_entity_poly.entity_id
_entity_poly.type
_entity_poly.pdbx_seq_one_letter_code
_entity_poly.pdbx_strand_id
1 'polypeptide(L)'
;LIGMRRYLVKNGLAPENLTGLITTIGETHNMAGKPNEQRANWVNRLKLPYDLREKRTAEVVYFVGCVSSFFPMAQPAARSLAQLMEAAGVDFGIVGGDEWCCGFPLMVAGETEGAASCIRYNVERMKDMGAKTVVMTCPGCYRVWKEEYEKLTGERHSFEVLHAVELLARLTEEGRLGMQGFEGKVTYHDPCDLGRNSGIFDEPRYIIEKIPGINFVELEDNRDHCSCCGSGGDLLASNQDIALSIARHKVE
;
A
#
# COMPACT_ATOMS: atom_id res chain seq x y z
N LEU A 1 22.38 7.23 2.34
CA LEU A 1 21.40 7.35 3.46
C LEU A 1 21.05 5.99 4.07
N ILE A 2 20.48 5.03 3.34
CA ILE A 2 20.11 3.71 3.90
C ILE A 2 21.31 2.96 4.52
N GLY A 3 22.47 2.96 3.85
CA GLY A 3 23.69 2.33 4.40
C GLY A 3 24.14 2.88 5.76
N MET A 4 23.94 4.19 5.99
CA MET A 4 24.23 4.82 7.28
C MET A 4 23.22 4.40 8.35
N ARG A 5 21.91 4.38 8.01
CA ARG A 5 20.87 3.89 8.93
C ARG A 5 21.10 2.44 9.32
N ARG A 6 21.46 1.58 8.36
CA ARG A 6 21.84 0.18 8.62
C ARG A 6 23.02 0.07 9.57
N TYR A 7 24.05 0.91 9.41
CA TYR A 7 25.18 0.95 10.34
C TYR A 7 24.72 1.33 11.76
N LEU A 8 23.86 2.35 11.89
CA LEU A 8 23.33 2.78 13.19
C LEU A 8 22.52 1.67 13.86
N VAL A 9 21.59 1.02 13.14
CA VAL A 9 20.80 -0.11 13.65
C VAL A 9 21.70 -1.24 14.12
N LYS A 10 22.68 -1.67 13.30
CA LYS A 10 23.62 -2.76 13.65
C LYS A 10 24.47 -2.47 14.89
N ASN A 11 24.67 -1.20 15.23
CA ASN A 11 25.43 -0.79 16.41
C ASN A 11 24.52 -0.38 17.60
N GLY A 12 23.20 -0.60 17.51
CA GLY A 12 22.26 -0.24 18.58
C GLY A 12 22.07 1.27 18.76
N LEU A 13 22.35 2.07 17.72
CA LEU A 13 22.30 3.54 17.73
C LEU A 13 21.08 4.09 16.98
N ALA A 14 20.06 3.26 16.74
CA ALA A 14 18.82 3.73 16.13
C ALA A 14 18.01 4.59 17.14
N PRO A 15 17.29 5.62 16.67
CA PRO A 15 16.37 6.38 17.51
C PRO A 15 15.34 5.46 18.19
N GLU A 16 15.04 5.70 19.47
CA GLU A 16 14.17 4.85 20.28
C GLU A 16 12.81 4.57 19.62
N ASN A 17 12.17 5.60 19.05
CA ASN A 17 10.91 5.46 18.32
C ASN A 17 11.00 4.50 17.13
N LEU A 18 12.14 4.48 16.42
CA LEU A 18 12.35 3.56 15.30
C LEU A 18 12.69 2.15 15.79
N THR A 19 13.43 2.02 16.89
CA THR A 19 13.67 0.73 17.54
C THR A 19 12.36 0.07 17.96
N GLY A 20 11.43 0.84 18.54
CA GLY A 20 10.09 0.34 18.89
C GLY A 20 9.31 -0.17 17.68
N LEU A 21 9.36 0.55 16.55
CA LEU A 21 8.73 0.12 15.30
C LEU A 21 9.36 -1.16 14.73
N ILE A 22 10.70 -1.26 14.74
CA ILE A 22 11.43 -2.44 14.30
C ILE A 22 11.02 -3.67 15.12
N THR A 23 11.06 -3.56 16.45
CA THR A 23 10.67 -4.65 17.36
C THR A 23 9.22 -5.07 17.13
N THR A 24 8.31 -4.09 17.01
CA THR A 24 6.88 -4.36 16.78
C THR A 24 6.65 -5.17 15.51
N ILE A 25 7.30 -4.80 14.40
CA ILE A 25 7.16 -5.54 13.14
C ILE A 25 7.86 -6.91 13.24
N GLY A 26 8.99 -7.01 13.94
CA GLY A 26 9.68 -8.28 14.16
C GLY A 26 8.82 -9.31 14.91
N GLU A 27 8.09 -8.87 15.92
CA GLU A 27 7.27 -9.74 16.78
C GLU A 27 5.88 -10.03 16.21
N THR A 28 5.25 -9.05 15.58
CA THR A 28 3.84 -9.14 15.16
C THR A 28 3.64 -9.18 13.64
N HIS A 29 4.71 -9.00 12.88
CA HIS A 29 4.71 -8.93 11.41
C HIS A 29 3.86 -7.78 10.83
N ASN A 30 3.45 -6.81 11.66
CA ASN A 30 2.73 -5.62 11.25
C ASN A 30 3.09 -4.39 12.09
N MET A 31 2.83 -3.20 11.54
CA MET A 31 3.15 -1.94 12.23
C MET A 31 2.18 -1.57 13.36
N ALA A 32 1.05 -2.27 13.49
CA ALA A 32 0.01 -1.94 14.45
C ALA A 32 0.20 -2.65 15.81
N GLY A 33 1.17 -3.56 15.92
CA GLY A 33 1.41 -4.36 17.13
C GLY A 33 0.23 -5.27 17.49
N LYS A 34 -0.57 -5.67 16.49
CA LYS A 34 -1.76 -6.52 16.69
C LYS A 34 -1.47 -7.97 16.29
N PRO A 35 -2.21 -8.96 16.82
CA PRO A 35 -2.12 -10.34 16.32
C PRO A 35 -2.38 -10.38 14.82
N ASN A 36 -1.50 -11.03 14.05
CA ASN A 36 -1.54 -10.95 12.60
C ASN A 36 -2.75 -11.69 12.02
N GLU A 37 -3.32 -12.66 12.75
CA GLU A 37 -4.55 -13.38 12.41
C GLU A 37 -5.75 -12.41 12.27
N GLN A 38 -5.70 -11.25 12.93
CA GLN A 38 -6.73 -10.21 12.83
C GLN A 38 -6.66 -9.39 11.53
N ARG A 39 -5.64 -9.61 10.68
CA ARG A 39 -5.40 -8.80 9.48
C ARG A 39 -6.56 -8.78 8.49
N ALA A 40 -7.34 -9.86 8.43
CA ALA A 40 -8.50 -9.96 7.55
C ALA A 40 -9.81 -9.44 8.18
N ASN A 41 -9.79 -8.87 9.39
CA ASN A 41 -11.01 -8.43 10.09
C ASN A 41 -11.78 -7.31 9.36
N TRP A 42 -11.12 -6.58 8.46
CA TRP A 42 -11.80 -5.57 7.62
C TRP A 42 -12.87 -6.19 6.69
N VAL A 43 -12.75 -7.49 6.37
CA VAL A 43 -13.72 -8.28 5.59
C VAL A 43 -15.06 -8.41 6.33
N ASN A 44 -15.09 -8.31 7.66
CA ASN A 44 -16.35 -8.38 8.43
C ASN A 44 -17.37 -7.29 8.05
N ARG A 45 -16.91 -6.18 7.44
CA ARG A 45 -17.77 -5.10 6.94
C ARG A 45 -17.78 -5.00 5.42
N LEU A 46 -17.22 -5.99 4.73
CA LEU A 46 -17.21 -6.10 3.29
C LEU A 46 -18.48 -6.82 2.82
N LYS A 47 -19.08 -6.35 1.73
CA LYS A 47 -20.25 -6.98 1.12
C LYS A 47 -19.82 -7.65 -0.18
N LEU A 48 -19.56 -8.96 -0.10
CA LEU A 48 -19.32 -9.85 -1.24
C LEU A 48 -20.30 -11.04 -1.16
N PRO A 49 -20.58 -11.72 -2.29
CA PRO A 49 -21.43 -12.90 -2.29
C PRO A 49 -20.78 -14.15 -1.67
N TYR A 50 -19.50 -14.06 -1.28
CA TYR A 50 -18.71 -15.12 -0.65
C TYR A 50 -17.81 -14.57 0.45
N ASP A 51 -17.29 -15.44 1.33
CA ASP A 51 -16.28 -15.05 2.31
C ASP A 51 -14.89 -15.05 1.66
N LEU A 52 -14.33 -13.85 1.49
CA LEU A 52 -13.01 -13.65 0.88
C LEU A 52 -11.89 -14.37 1.68
N ARG A 53 -12.09 -14.66 2.97
CA ARG A 53 -11.11 -15.35 3.82
C ARG A 53 -10.99 -16.84 3.51
N GLU A 54 -12.01 -17.43 2.88
CA GLU A 54 -12.04 -18.85 2.57
C GLU A 54 -11.35 -19.16 1.23
N LYS A 55 -11.10 -18.14 0.41
CA LYS A 55 -10.49 -18.30 -0.91
C LYS A 55 -8.98 -18.54 -0.79
N ARG A 56 -8.55 -19.73 -1.23
CA ARG A 56 -7.15 -20.20 -1.11
C ARG A 56 -6.29 -19.98 -2.34
N THR A 57 -6.91 -19.73 -3.49
CA THR A 57 -6.21 -19.45 -4.75
C THR A 57 -6.94 -18.39 -5.55
N ALA A 58 -6.19 -17.57 -6.29
CA ALA A 58 -6.73 -16.54 -7.17
C ALA A 58 -5.67 -16.07 -8.18
N GLU A 59 -6.09 -15.69 -9.39
CA GLU A 59 -5.15 -15.08 -10.36
C GLU A 59 -4.66 -13.70 -9.91
N VAL A 60 -5.53 -12.91 -9.28
CA VAL A 60 -5.19 -11.62 -8.67
C VAL A 60 -5.15 -11.76 -7.15
N VAL A 61 -4.04 -11.38 -6.52
CA VAL A 61 -3.95 -11.36 -5.05
C VAL A 61 -3.81 -9.93 -4.57
N TYR A 62 -4.76 -9.50 -3.73
CA TYR A 62 -4.70 -8.18 -3.11
C TYR A 62 -3.84 -8.23 -1.85
N PHE A 63 -2.64 -7.64 -1.94
CA PHE A 63 -1.80 -7.34 -0.79
C PHE A 63 -2.36 -6.12 -0.06
N VAL A 64 -2.99 -6.34 1.10
CA VAL A 64 -3.81 -5.33 1.78
C VAL A 64 -2.92 -4.32 2.50
N GLY A 65 -1.82 -4.79 3.10
CA GLY A 65 -0.88 -3.98 3.86
C GLY A 65 -1.40 -3.61 5.25
N CYS A 66 -0.51 -3.14 6.11
CA CYS A 66 -0.82 -3.00 7.53
C CYS A 66 -1.86 -1.90 7.82
N VAL A 67 -1.74 -0.74 7.16
CA VAL A 67 -2.63 0.41 7.43
C VAL A 67 -4.08 0.08 7.10
N SER A 68 -4.32 -0.41 5.88
CA SER A 68 -5.66 -0.76 5.40
C SER A 68 -6.26 -1.96 6.14
N SER A 69 -5.44 -2.87 6.69
CA SER A 69 -5.94 -3.99 7.49
C SER A 69 -6.32 -3.59 8.91
N PHE A 70 -5.45 -2.86 9.62
CA PHE A 70 -5.55 -2.71 11.06
C PHE A 70 -6.13 -1.37 11.54
N PHE A 71 -6.11 -0.33 10.70
CA PHE A 71 -6.57 1.00 11.10
C PHE A 71 -7.97 1.26 10.53
N PRO A 72 -9.01 1.37 11.38
CA PRO A 72 -10.40 1.49 10.92
C PRO A 72 -10.66 2.64 9.93
N MET A 73 -9.90 3.73 10.05
CA MET A 73 -10.00 4.90 9.16
C MET A 73 -9.56 4.59 7.72
N ALA A 74 -8.66 3.61 7.52
CA ALA A 74 -8.13 3.23 6.21
C ALA A 74 -8.81 1.98 5.60
N GLN A 75 -9.50 1.18 6.42
CA GLN A 75 -10.25 0.00 5.96
C GLN A 75 -11.27 0.27 4.83
N PRO A 76 -11.92 1.46 4.73
CA PRO A 76 -12.76 1.77 3.57
C PRO A 76 -12.03 1.58 2.23
N ALA A 77 -10.74 1.96 2.12
CA ALA A 77 -9.99 1.80 0.87
C ALA A 77 -9.84 0.32 0.46
N ALA A 78 -9.55 -0.57 1.41
CA ALA A 78 -9.49 -2.01 1.14
C ALA A 78 -10.85 -2.58 0.72
N ARG A 79 -11.92 -2.17 1.38
CA ARG A 79 -13.28 -2.60 1.02
C ARG A 79 -13.69 -2.09 -0.36
N SER A 80 -13.42 -0.83 -0.66
CA SER A 80 -13.75 -0.23 -1.96
C SER A 80 -13.03 -0.94 -3.10
N LEU A 81 -11.73 -1.22 -2.98
CA LEU A 81 -11.02 -1.96 -4.03
C LEU A 81 -11.58 -3.39 -4.20
N ALA A 82 -11.85 -4.10 -3.11
CA ALA A 82 -12.44 -5.45 -3.18
C ALA A 82 -13.81 -5.44 -3.87
N GLN A 83 -14.67 -4.45 -3.57
CA GLN A 83 -15.97 -4.30 -4.22
C GLN A 83 -15.85 -3.93 -5.70
N LEU A 84 -14.88 -3.10 -6.08
CA LEU A 84 -14.64 -2.74 -7.47
C LEU A 84 -14.11 -3.94 -8.28
N MET A 85 -13.20 -4.73 -7.71
CA MET A 85 -12.71 -5.96 -8.34
C MET A 85 -13.83 -6.98 -8.53
N GLU A 86 -14.70 -7.16 -7.53
CA GLU A 86 -15.89 -8.01 -7.65
C GLU A 86 -16.85 -7.50 -8.74
N ALA A 87 -17.17 -6.20 -8.73
CA ALA A 87 -18.06 -5.60 -9.73
C ALA A 87 -17.52 -5.74 -11.17
N ALA A 88 -16.20 -5.73 -11.33
CA ALA A 88 -15.53 -5.96 -12.61
C ALA A 88 -15.36 -7.44 -12.97
N GLY A 89 -15.78 -8.38 -12.11
CA GLY A 89 -15.63 -9.82 -12.32
C GLY A 89 -14.17 -10.29 -12.29
N VAL A 90 -13.32 -9.66 -11.47
CA VAL A 90 -11.93 -10.09 -11.28
C VAL A 90 -11.88 -11.28 -10.34
N ASP A 91 -11.19 -12.35 -10.73
CA ASP A 91 -10.88 -13.46 -9.83
C ASP A 91 -9.78 -13.04 -8.83
N PHE A 92 -10.18 -12.53 -7.67
CA PHE A 92 -9.23 -12.06 -6.66
C PHE A 92 -9.34 -12.76 -5.30
N GLY A 93 -8.22 -12.82 -4.59
CA GLY A 93 -8.08 -13.35 -3.23
C GLY A 93 -7.19 -12.48 -2.34
N ILE A 94 -7.07 -12.84 -1.07
CA ILE A 94 -6.16 -12.20 -0.09
C ILE A 94 -5.41 -13.27 0.67
N VAL A 95 -4.18 -12.97 1.11
CA VAL A 95 -3.40 -13.87 1.97
C VAL A 95 -3.93 -13.86 3.41
N GLY A 96 -4.57 -12.78 3.84
CA GLY A 96 -5.21 -12.69 5.16
C GLY A 96 -4.18 -12.72 6.29
N GLY A 97 -4.40 -13.55 7.31
CA GLY A 97 -3.53 -13.63 8.50
C GLY A 97 -2.09 -14.08 8.22
N ASP A 98 -1.82 -14.63 7.03
CA ASP A 98 -0.50 -15.04 6.60
C ASP A 98 0.22 -13.94 5.79
N GLU A 99 -0.30 -12.71 5.71
CA GLU A 99 0.41 -11.60 5.08
C GLU A 99 1.30 -10.91 6.11
N TRP A 100 2.58 -10.68 5.80
CA TRP A 100 3.49 -9.88 6.63
C TRP A 100 3.61 -8.45 6.10
N CYS A 101 4.15 -7.54 6.90
CA CYS A 101 4.50 -6.18 6.46
C CYS A 101 5.30 -6.23 5.15
N CYS A 102 5.12 -5.24 4.27
CA CYS A 102 5.88 -5.17 3.00
C CYS A 102 7.39 -4.96 3.20
N GLY A 103 7.84 -4.69 4.42
CA GLY A 103 9.23 -4.42 4.75
C GLY A 103 9.66 -2.96 4.57
N PHE A 104 8.80 -2.07 4.03
CA PHE A 104 9.13 -0.66 3.85
C PHE A 104 9.64 0.01 5.13
N PRO A 105 8.94 -0.05 6.29
CA PRO A 105 9.38 0.67 7.48
C PRO A 105 10.70 0.09 8.03
N LEU A 106 10.90 -1.22 7.95
CA LEU A 106 12.16 -1.86 8.36
C LEU A 106 13.32 -1.40 7.48
N MET A 107 13.16 -1.43 6.16
CA MET A 107 14.17 -0.99 5.20
C MET A 107 14.53 0.49 5.42
N VAL A 108 13.52 1.34 5.59
CA VAL A 108 13.72 2.78 5.81
C VAL A 108 14.41 3.03 7.14
N ALA A 109 14.06 2.30 8.21
CA ALA A 109 14.73 2.38 9.50
C ALA A 109 16.18 1.84 9.47
N GLY A 110 16.54 1.02 8.48
CA GLY A 110 17.87 0.43 8.32
C GLY A 110 17.95 -1.05 8.72
N GLU A 111 16.84 -1.65 9.14
CA GLU A 111 16.70 -3.07 9.47
C GLU A 111 16.47 -3.91 8.20
N THR A 112 17.50 -4.00 7.36
CA THR A 112 17.41 -4.63 6.03
C THR A 112 17.23 -6.15 6.09
N GLU A 113 17.69 -6.81 7.17
CA GLU A 113 17.58 -8.26 7.31
C GLU A 113 16.14 -8.66 7.68
N GLY A 114 15.52 -7.93 8.61
CA GLY A 114 14.08 -8.03 8.88
C GLY A 114 13.25 -7.73 7.63
N ALA A 115 13.56 -6.66 6.90
CA ALA A 115 12.87 -6.34 5.65
C ALA A 115 12.95 -7.49 4.63
N ALA A 116 14.15 -8.02 4.37
CA ALA A 116 14.35 -9.14 3.44
C ALA A 116 13.59 -10.41 3.87
N SER A 117 13.44 -10.64 5.17
CA SER A 117 12.67 -11.78 5.70
C SER A 117 11.18 -11.63 5.43
N CYS A 118 10.62 -10.44 5.64
CA CYS A 118 9.24 -10.13 5.26
C CYS A 118 9.00 -10.28 3.74
N ILE A 119 9.95 -9.83 2.94
CA ILE A 119 9.89 -9.91 1.48
C ILE A 119 9.80 -11.36 1.01
N ARG A 120 10.76 -12.21 1.42
CA ARG A 120 10.78 -13.62 1.04
C ARG A 120 9.47 -14.33 1.42
N TYR A 121 9.03 -14.13 2.66
CA TYR A 121 7.81 -14.74 3.16
C TYR A 121 6.57 -14.32 2.34
N ASN A 122 6.41 -13.02 2.08
CA ASN A 122 5.29 -12.53 1.28
C ASN A 122 5.33 -13.06 -0.15
N VAL A 123 6.50 -13.12 -0.79
CA VAL A 123 6.65 -13.67 -2.15
C VAL A 123 6.22 -15.14 -2.20
N GLU A 124 6.60 -15.95 -1.21
CA GLU A 124 6.14 -17.34 -1.13
C GLU A 124 4.62 -17.43 -0.97
N ARG A 125 4.01 -16.64 -0.07
CA ARG A 125 2.55 -16.67 0.10
C ARG A 125 1.80 -16.25 -1.16
N MET A 126 2.32 -15.30 -1.94
CA MET A 126 1.74 -14.95 -3.24
C MET A 126 1.84 -16.11 -4.25
N LYS A 127 2.96 -16.85 -4.26
CA LYS A 127 3.13 -18.05 -5.09
C LYS A 127 2.16 -19.16 -4.67
N ASP A 128 2.00 -19.40 -3.37
CA ASP A 128 1.09 -20.42 -2.82
C ASP A 128 -0.37 -20.14 -3.19
N MET A 129 -0.75 -18.85 -3.23
CA MET A 129 -2.07 -18.40 -3.71
C MET A 129 -2.27 -18.55 -5.23
N GLY A 130 -1.22 -18.86 -6.00
CA GLY A 130 -1.27 -18.92 -7.45
C GLY A 130 -1.31 -17.56 -8.16
N ALA A 131 -0.80 -16.50 -7.50
CA ALA A 131 -0.87 -15.14 -8.02
C ALA A 131 -0.16 -15.01 -9.39
N LYS A 132 -0.89 -14.48 -10.38
CA LYS A 132 -0.34 -13.93 -11.62
C LYS A 132 -0.13 -12.43 -11.53
N THR A 133 -0.98 -11.75 -10.76
CA THR A 133 -0.90 -10.32 -10.48
C THR A 133 -1.08 -10.09 -8.98
N VAL A 134 -0.22 -9.27 -8.39
CA VAL A 134 -0.36 -8.78 -7.02
C VAL A 134 -0.75 -7.31 -7.09
N VAL A 135 -1.89 -6.96 -6.52
CA VAL A 135 -2.39 -5.58 -6.46
C VAL A 135 -2.28 -5.02 -5.05
N MET A 136 -2.10 -3.71 -4.90
CA MET A 136 -2.13 -3.04 -3.60
C MET A 136 -2.61 -1.60 -3.66
N THR A 137 -3.09 -1.09 -2.54
CA THR A 137 -3.60 0.30 -2.40
C THR A 137 -2.60 1.28 -1.78
N CYS A 138 -1.49 0.77 -1.24
CA CYS A 138 -0.50 1.59 -0.56
C CYS A 138 0.68 1.92 -1.49
N PRO A 139 0.94 3.20 -1.79
CA PRO A 139 2.12 3.64 -2.56
C PRO A 139 3.44 3.13 -2.00
N GLY A 140 3.62 3.17 -0.68
CA GLY A 140 4.84 2.70 -0.04
C GLY A 140 5.03 1.19 -0.19
N CYS A 141 3.96 0.39 -0.07
CA CYS A 141 4.04 -1.04 -0.36
C CYS A 141 4.40 -1.27 -1.82
N TYR A 142 3.70 -0.58 -2.74
CA TYR A 142 3.89 -0.73 -4.18
C TYR A 142 5.33 -0.49 -4.61
N ARG A 143 5.91 0.61 -4.13
CA ARG A 143 7.31 0.93 -4.39
C ARG A 143 8.25 -0.18 -3.92
N VAL A 144 8.09 -0.70 -2.70
CA VAL A 144 9.00 -1.76 -2.20
C VAL A 144 8.86 -3.03 -3.02
N TRP A 145 7.63 -3.46 -3.30
CA TRP A 145 7.38 -4.61 -4.17
C TRP A 145 8.03 -4.45 -5.55
N LYS A 146 7.88 -3.27 -6.18
CA LYS A 146 8.36 -3.02 -7.55
C LYS A 146 9.87 -2.79 -7.63
N GLU A 147 10.45 -2.04 -6.69
CA GLU A 147 11.82 -1.53 -6.81
C GLU A 147 12.82 -2.24 -5.88
N GLU A 148 12.39 -2.75 -4.74
CA GLU A 148 13.30 -3.13 -3.65
C GLU A 148 13.31 -4.63 -3.34
N TYR A 149 12.26 -5.37 -3.70
CA TYR A 149 12.18 -6.81 -3.43
C TYR A 149 13.37 -7.56 -4.04
N GLU A 150 13.59 -7.44 -5.35
CA GLU A 150 14.71 -8.09 -6.04
C GLU A 150 16.07 -7.60 -5.52
N LYS A 151 16.21 -6.31 -5.21
CA LYS A 151 17.48 -5.75 -4.69
C LYS A 151 17.84 -6.29 -3.32
N LEU A 152 16.85 -6.53 -2.47
CA LEU A 152 17.05 -6.98 -1.08
C LEU A 152 17.14 -8.50 -0.94
N THR A 153 16.58 -9.27 -1.86
CA THR A 153 16.60 -10.74 -1.80
C THR A 153 17.45 -11.40 -2.86
N GLY A 154 17.76 -10.71 -3.97
CA GLY A 154 18.37 -11.30 -5.16
C GLY A 154 17.41 -12.18 -5.97
N GLU A 155 16.13 -12.24 -5.59
CA GLU A 155 15.12 -13.08 -6.23
C GLU A 155 14.03 -12.23 -6.88
N ARG A 156 13.83 -12.45 -8.18
CA ARG A 156 12.73 -11.85 -8.91
C ARG A 156 11.46 -12.69 -8.74
N HIS A 157 10.34 -12.05 -8.45
CA HIS A 157 9.04 -12.71 -8.49
C HIS A 157 8.50 -12.80 -9.93
N SER A 158 7.68 -13.81 -10.20
CA SER A 158 7.15 -14.11 -11.54
C SER A 158 5.82 -13.43 -11.85
N PHE A 159 5.16 -12.81 -10.87
CA PHE A 159 3.88 -12.12 -11.03
C PHE A 159 4.06 -10.64 -11.34
N GLU A 160 3.06 -10.06 -12.00
CA GLU A 160 2.93 -8.62 -12.21
C GLU A 160 2.59 -7.93 -10.88
N VAL A 161 3.13 -6.73 -10.65
CA VAL A 161 2.81 -5.90 -9.48
C VAL A 161 2.11 -4.65 -9.95
N LEU A 162 0.90 -4.41 -9.44
CA LEU A 162 0.08 -3.24 -9.77
C LEU A 162 -0.28 -2.44 -8.52
N HIS A 163 -0.29 -1.13 -8.67
CA HIS A 163 -1.04 -0.28 -7.77
C HIS A 163 -2.52 -0.31 -8.16
N ALA A 164 -3.41 -0.10 -7.18
CA ALA A 164 -4.85 -0.13 -7.38
C ALA A 164 -5.32 0.79 -8.52
N VAL A 165 -4.69 1.95 -8.69
CA VAL A 165 -5.04 2.88 -9.78
C VAL A 165 -4.66 2.36 -11.16
N GLU A 166 -3.58 1.60 -11.30
CA GLU A 166 -3.23 0.97 -12.59
C GLU A 166 -4.27 -0.10 -12.95
N LEU A 167 -4.64 -0.94 -11.98
CA LEU A 167 -5.69 -1.94 -12.18
C LEU A 167 -7.04 -1.29 -12.52
N LEU A 168 -7.46 -0.28 -11.74
CA LEU A 168 -8.74 0.39 -11.95
C LEU A 168 -8.78 1.16 -13.28
N ALA A 169 -7.67 1.74 -13.74
CA ALA A 169 -7.58 2.38 -15.04
C ALA A 169 -7.78 1.36 -16.17
N ARG A 170 -7.11 0.19 -16.10
CA ARG A 170 -7.29 -0.92 -17.06
C ARG A 170 -8.75 -1.40 -17.08
N LEU A 171 -9.33 -1.68 -15.91
CA LEU A 171 -10.72 -2.15 -15.81
C LEU A 171 -11.74 -1.11 -16.30
N THR A 172 -11.43 0.19 -16.16
CA THR A 172 -12.25 1.29 -16.68
C THR A 172 -12.16 1.37 -18.20
N GLU A 173 -10.96 1.25 -18.77
CA GLU A 173 -10.75 1.21 -20.22
C GLU A 173 -11.41 -0.01 -20.87
N GLU A 174 -11.35 -1.17 -20.21
CA GLU A 174 -12.03 -2.41 -20.63
C GLU A 174 -13.57 -2.32 -20.53
N GLY A 175 -14.13 -1.24 -19.97
CA GLY A 175 -15.57 -1.09 -19.79
C GLY A 175 -16.17 -2.03 -18.74
N ARG A 176 -15.35 -2.60 -17.85
CA ARG A 176 -15.76 -3.54 -16.80
C ARG A 176 -16.23 -2.86 -15.52
N LEU A 177 -15.99 -1.55 -15.40
CA LEU A 177 -16.44 -0.73 -14.28
C LEU A 177 -17.50 0.27 -14.73
N GLY A 178 -18.69 0.19 -14.15
CA GLY A 178 -19.71 1.21 -14.29
C GLY A 178 -19.41 2.41 -13.38
N MET A 179 -19.47 3.63 -13.93
CA MET A 179 -19.26 4.85 -13.15
C MET A 179 -20.61 5.45 -12.72
N GLN A 180 -20.80 5.60 -11.41
CA GLN A 180 -21.88 6.43 -10.88
C GLN A 180 -21.46 7.90 -10.92
N GLY A 181 -22.42 8.79 -11.18
CA GLY A 181 -22.16 10.22 -11.17
C GLY A 181 -21.88 10.76 -9.76
N PHE A 182 -21.01 11.75 -9.66
CA PHE A 182 -20.71 12.48 -8.44
C PHE A 182 -20.60 13.98 -8.75
N GLU A 183 -21.51 14.77 -8.20
CA GLU A 183 -21.48 16.22 -8.31
C GLU A 183 -20.71 16.81 -7.12
N GLY A 184 -19.46 17.20 -7.34
CA GLY A 184 -18.64 17.82 -6.31
C GLY A 184 -17.27 18.21 -6.81
N LYS A 185 -16.66 19.18 -6.11
CA LYS A 185 -15.29 19.60 -6.37
C LYS A 185 -14.31 18.65 -5.68
N VAL A 186 -13.44 18.02 -6.46
CA VAL A 186 -12.44 17.05 -5.99
C VAL A 186 -11.06 17.49 -6.44
N THR A 187 -10.05 17.22 -5.62
CA THR A 187 -8.63 17.35 -5.98
C THR A 187 -7.90 16.05 -5.70
N TYR A 188 -6.70 15.90 -6.24
CA TYR A 188 -5.88 14.70 -6.07
C TYR A 188 -4.55 15.06 -5.42
N HIS A 189 -4.17 14.29 -4.40
CA HIS A 189 -2.82 14.33 -3.86
C HIS A 189 -1.98 13.25 -4.54
N ASP A 190 -0.98 13.66 -5.31
CA ASP A 190 0.03 12.75 -5.87
C ASP A 190 0.94 12.20 -4.74
N PRO A 191 0.82 10.91 -4.37
CA PRO A 191 1.68 10.33 -3.35
C PRO A 191 3.10 10.21 -3.90
N CYS A 192 4.11 10.61 -3.12
CA CYS A 192 5.49 10.66 -3.60
C CYS A 192 6.03 9.30 -4.07
N ASP A 193 5.70 8.21 -3.38
CA ASP A 193 6.12 6.86 -3.77
C ASP A 193 5.42 6.36 -5.03
N LEU A 194 4.21 6.83 -5.33
CA LEU A 194 3.47 6.43 -6.52
C LEU A 194 3.87 7.28 -7.73
N GLY A 195 3.90 8.59 -7.57
CA GLY A 195 4.24 9.55 -8.61
C GLY A 195 5.74 9.66 -8.83
N ARG A 196 6.48 10.33 -7.93
CA ARG A 196 7.90 10.64 -8.13
C ARG A 196 8.80 9.41 -8.24
N ASN A 197 8.52 8.37 -7.46
CA ASN A 197 9.37 7.17 -7.48
C ASN A 197 8.95 6.18 -8.57
N SER A 198 7.65 5.99 -8.80
CA SER A 198 7.16 4.97 -9.72
C SER A 198 6.53 5.45 -11.03
N GLY A 199 6.42 6.77 -11.23
CA GLY A 199 5.99 7.40 -12.48
C GLY A 199 4.47 7.42 -12.73
N ILE A 200 3.66 7.06 -11.74
CA ILE A 200 2.21 6.91 -11.89
C ILE A 200 1.53 8.23 -11.53
N PHE A 201 1.08 8.94 -12.57
CA PHE A 201 0.40 10.23 -12.46
C PHE A 201 -0.92 10.26 -13.21
N ASP A 202 -1.01 9.61 -14.37
CA ASP A 202 -2.13 9.79 -15.28
C ASP A 202 -3.28 8.82 -14.97
N GLU A 203 -3.00 7.63 -14.48
CA GLU A 203 -3.97 6.61 -14.09
C GLU A 203 -5.01 7.11 -13.06
N PRO A 204 -4.64 7.74 -11.93
CA PRO A 204 -5.64 8.29 -11.01
C PRO A 204 -6.49 9.39 -11.66
N ARG A 205 -5.89 10.25 -12.49
CA ARG A 205 -6.59 11.34 -13.17
C ARG A 205 -7.58 10.80 -14.20
N TYR A 206 -7.15 9.83 -15.00
CA TYR A 206 -8.00 9.13 -15.95
C TYR A 206 -9.24 8.53 -15.28
N ILE A 207 -9.08 7.85 -14.13
CA ILE A 207 -10.21 7.30 -13.39
C ILE A 207 -11.15 8.40 -12.89
N ILE A 208 -10.59 9.46 -12.30
CA ILE A 208 -11.36 10.59 -11.74
C ILE A 208 -12.18 11.28 -12.83
N GLU A 209 -11.56 11.62 -13.96
CA GLU A 209 -12.22 12.33 -15.08
C GLU A 209 -13.33 11.53 -15.76
N LYS A 210 -13.36 10.20 -15.60
CA LYS A 210 -14.44 9.34 -16.10
C LYS A 210 -15.69 9.37 -15.23
N ILE A 211 -15.64 9.97 -14.04
CA ILE A 211 -16.79 10.06 -13.13
C ILE A 211 -17.76 11.14 -13.64
N PRO A 212 -19.01 10.81 -14.01
CA PRO A 212 -19.96 11.79 -14.52
C PRO A 212 -20.26 12.90 -13.50
N GLY A 213 -20.26 14.16 -13.94
CA GLY A 213 -20.60 15.31 -13.09
C GLY A 213 -19.49 15.79 -12.15
N ILE A 214 -18.32 15.16 -12.18
CA ILE A 214 -17.21 15.54 -11.30
C ILE A 214 -16.62 16.90 -11.71
N ASN A 215 -16.27 17.70 -10.72
CA ASN A 215 -15.50 18.92 -10.90
C ASN A 215 -14.08 18.68 -10.37
N PHE A 216 -13.21 18.13 -11.21
CA PHE A 216 -11.82 17.86 -10.85
C PHE A 216 -10.96 19.11 -11.01
N VAL A 217 -10.27 19.50 -9.93
CA VAL A 217 -9.36 20.64 -9.90
C VAL A 217 -8.05 20.22 -9.25
N GLU A 218 -6.95 20.37 -9.98
CA GLU A 218 -5.60 20.07 -9.49
C GLU A 218 -5.19 20.99 -8.35
N LEU A 219 -4.30 20.49 -7.48
CA LEU A 219 -3.51 21.34 -6.60
C LEU A 219 -2.56 22.19 -7.44
N GLU A 220 -2.18 23.38 -6.95
CA GLU A 220 -1.14 24.20 -7.57
C GLU A 220 0.16 23.39 -7.69
N ASP A 221 0.59 22.77 -6.58
CA ASP A 221 1.66 21.78 -6.53
C ASP A 221 1.11 20.36 -6.79
N ASN A 222 1.14 19.93 -8.05
CA ASN A 222 0.74 18.58 -8.46
C ASN A 222 1.90 17.81 -9.14
N ARG A 223 1.65 16.54 -9.46
CA ARG A 223 2.60 15.62 -10.11
C ARG A 223 3.93 15.56 -9.36
N ASP A 224 5.05 15.75 -10.05
CA ASP A 224 6.40 15.72 -9.50
C ASP A 224 6.69 16.88 -8.53
N HIS A 225 5.95 17.97 -8.63
CA HIS A 225 6.00 19.11 -7.72
C HIS A 225 5.13 18.94 -6.47
N CYS A 226 4.34 17.87 -6.37
CA CYS A 226 3.41 17.72 -5.25
C CYS A 226 4.13 17.67 -3.89
N SER A 227 3.76 18.64 -3.03
CA SER A 227 4.29 18.78 -1.68
C SER A 227 4.01 17.53 -0.82
N CYS A 228 4.98 17.18 0.03
CA CYS A 228 4.92 16.01 0.90
C CYS A 228 3.70 16.07 1.86
N CYS A 229 3.08 14.93 2.14
CA CYS A 229 2.01 14.84 3.16
C CYS A 229 2.54 14.68 4.60
N GLY A 230 3.86 14.49 4.77
CA GLY A 230 4.53 14.39 6.08
C GLY A 230 4.67 12.99 6.67
N SER A 231 4.06 11.94 6.09
CA SER A 231 4.06 10.60 6.71
C SER A 231 5.20 9.68 6.27
N GLY A 232 5.75 9.88 5.07
CA GLY A 232 6.75 8.98 4.46
C GLY A 232 8.11 8.98 5.18
N GLY A 233 8.96 8.01 4.82
CA GLY A 233 10.33 7.94 5.33
C GLY A 233 10.45 7.70 6.84
N ASP A 234 9.43 7.08 7.44
CA ASP A 234 9.22 6.89 8.88
C ASP A 234 9.16 8.20 9.69
N LEU A 235 8.87 9.34 9.04
CA LEU A 235 8.81 10.63 9.73
C LEU A 235 7.67 10.66 10.75
N LEU A 236 6.49 10.14 10.41
CA LEU A 236 5.36 10.10 11.35
C LEU A 236 5.68 9.29 12.61
N ALA A 237 6.45 8.21 12.48
CA ALA A 237 6.87 7.38 13.61
C ALA A 237 8.02 8.01 14.41
N SER A 238 8.96 8.67 13.73
CA SER A 238 10.16 9.22 14.38
C SER A 238 9.95 10.61 14.97
N ASN A 239 9.18 11.48 14.31
CA ASN A 239 8.87 12.84 14.72
C ASN A 239 7.48 13.28 14.23
N GLN A 240 6.48 13.02 15.07
CA GLN A 240 5.08 13.28 14.77
C GLN A 240 4.78 14.78 14.61
N ASP A 241 5.42 15.66 15.38
CA ASP A 241 5.17 17.10 15.33
C ASP A 241 5.53 17.69 13.97
N ILE A 242 6.70 17.33 13.43
CA ILE A 242 7.13 17.76 12.10
C ILE A 242 6.21 17.17 11.04
N ALA A 243 5.89 15.87 11.12
CA ALA A 243 5.00 15.20 10.18
C ALA A 243 3.64 15.90 10.08
N LEU A 244 3.02 16.22 11.22
CA LEU A 244 1.74 16.91 11.28
C LEU A 244 1.83 18.38 10.85
N SER A 245 2.95 19.06 11.12
CA SER A 245 3.18 20.42 10.63
C SER A 245 3.21 20.48 9.10
N ILE A 246 3.87 19.50 8.45
CA ILE A 246 3.90 19.38 6.99
C ILE A 246 2.48 19.10 6.45
N ALA A 247 1.75 18.18 7.09
CA ALA A 247 0.39 17.84 6.68
C ALA A 247 -0.55 19.05 6.76
N ARG A 248 -0.45 19.88 7.80
CA ARG A 248 -1.25 21.11 7.95
C ARG A 248 -0.97 22.11 6.83
N HIS A 249 0.31 22.38 6.56
CA HIS A 249 0.70 23.33 5.52
C HIS A 249 0.20 22.93 4.13
N LYS A 250 -0.01 21.63 3.89
CA LYS A 250 -0.57 21.14 2.62
C LYS A 250 -2.08 21.35 2.47
N VAL A 251 -2.81 21.42 3.59
CA VAL A 251 -4.28 21.52 3.60
C VAL A 251 -4.75 22.98 3.66
N GLU A 252 -3.91 23.86 4.21
CA GLU A 252 -4.09 25.33 4.21
C GLU A 252 -3.89 25.94 2.82
#